data_AF-A0A480BQR4-F1
#
_entry.id   AF-A0A480BQR4-F1
#
_cell.length_a   1.000
_cell.length_b   1.000
_cell.length_c   1.000
_cell.angle_alpha   90.00
_cell.angle_beta   90.00
_cell.angle_gamma   90.00
#
_symmetry.space_group_name_H-M   'P 1'
#
loop_
_entity.id
_entity.type
_entity.pdbx_description
1 polymer ?
#
loop_
_entity_poly.entity_id
_entity_poly.type
_entity_poly.pdbx_seq_one_letter_code
_entity_poly.pdbx_strand_id
1 'polypeptide(L)' 'MNLLADLPPGPLAAERVDALLTRPGLRVERIVSTGQASPPGFWYDQAEHELVVLLHG' A
#
# COMPACT_ATOMS: atom_id res chain seq x y z
N MET A 1 -11.07 0.64 -13.93
CA MET A 1 -10.42 0.94 -12.64
C MET A 1 -9.27 1.89 -12.89
N ASN A 2 -9.12 2.96 -12.10
CA ASN A 2 -8.01 3.91 -12.21
C ASN A 2 -7.31 3.98 -10.85
N LEU A 3 -6.01 3.66 -10.81
CA LEU A 3 -5.25 3.58 -9.55
C LEU A 3 -4.94 4.96 -8.96
N LEU A 4 -4.96 6.02 -9.77
CA LEU A 4 -4.68 7.40 -9.37
C LEU A 4 -5.95 8.22 -9.07
N ALA A 5 -7.13 7.61 -9.11
CA ALA A 5 -8.36 8.27 -8.68
C ALA A 5 -8.48 8.30 -7.15
N ASP A 6 -9.23 9.28 -6.62
CA ASP A 6 -9.54 9.42 -5.19
C ASP A 6 -8.31 9.49 -4.27
N LEU A 7 -7.27 10.21 -4.71
CA LEU A 7 -6.11 10.51 -3.88
C LEU A 7 -6.49 11.50 -2.77
N PRO A 8 -5.92 11.36 -1.56
CA PRO A 8 -6.21 12.26 -0.46
C PRO A 8 -5.75 13.69 -0.80
N PRO A 9 -6.50 14.73 -0.39
CA PRO A 9 -6.17 16.12 -0.69
C PRO A 9 -5.00 16.67 0.15
N GLY A 10 -4.48 15.89 1.09
CA GLY A 10 -3.39 16.27 1.98
C GLY A 10 -2.81 15.05 2.73
N PRO A 11 -1.85 15.29 3.64
CA PRO A 11 -1.17 14.21 4.35
C PRO A 11 -2.13 13.36 5.19
N LEU A 12 -1.92 12.04 5.15
CA LEU A 12 -2.59 11.06 5.98
C LEU A 12 -1.74 10.76 7.23
N ALA A 13 -2.42 10.43 8.33
CA ALA A 13 -1.73 9.97 9.55
C ALA A 13 -1.08 8.60 9.37
N ALA A 14 -1.63 7.75 8.50
CA ALA A 14 -1.12 6.43 8.16
C ALA A 14 -1.35 6.18 6.66
N GLU A 15 -0.60 5.23 6.09
CA GLU A 15 -0.84 4.79 4.73
C GLU A 15 -2.26 4.24 4.58
N ARG A 16 -2.88 4.52 3.43
CA ARG A 16 -4.17 3.92 3.08
C ARG A 16 -3.93 2.68 2.23
N VAL A 17 -4.36 1.52 2.72
CA VAL A 17 -4.28 0.24 2.02
C VAL A 17 -5.69 -0.21 1.66
N ASP A 18 -5.99 -0.26 0.36
CA ASP A 18 -7.27 -0.74 -0.17
C ASP A 18 -7.07 -2.11 -0.83
N ALA A 19 -7.80 -3.14 -0.39
CA ALA A 19 -7.83 -4.44 -1.07
C ALA A 19 -8.67 -4.34 -2.35
N LEU A 20 -8.05 -4.60 -3.50
CA LEU A 20 -8.69 -4.52 -4.82
C LEU A 20 -9.22 -5.88 -5.28
N LEU A 21 -8.49 -6.95 -4.96
CA LEU A 21 -8.85 -8.33 -5.22
C LEU A 21 -8.34 -9.21 -4.10
N THR A 22 -9.19 -10.12 -3.63
CA THR A 22 -8.81 -11.17 -2.69
C THR A 22 -9.29 -12.52 -3.22
N ARG A 23 -8.36 -13.48 -3.29
CA ARG A 23 -8.60 -14.88 -3.64
C ARG A 23 -7.73 -15.76 -2.73
N PRO A 24 -8.02 -17.07 -2.61
CA PRO A 24 -7.12 -17.99 -1.93
C PRO A 24 -5.71 -17.90 -2.53
N GLY A 25 -4.71 -17.55 -1.70
CA GLY A 25 -3.31 -17.44 -2.11
C GLY A 25 -2.93 -16.19 -2.92
N LEU A 26 -3.83 -15.22 -3.11
CA LEU A 26 -3.52 -13.99 -3.86
C LEU A 26 -4.28 -12.78 -3.29
N ARG A 27 -3.54 -11.71 -3.03
CA ARG A 27 -4.08 -10.39 -2.69
C ARG A 27 -3.47 -9.33 -3.60
N VAL A 28 -4.31 -8.45 -4.14
CA VAL A 28 -3.89 -7.26 -4.88
C VAL A 28 -4.36 -6.05 -4.10
N GLU A 29 -3.42 -5.21 -3.70
CA GLU A 29 -3.67 -4.04 -2.86
C GLU A 29 -3.22 -2.77 -3.56
N ARG A 30 -3.93 -1.67 -3.31
CA ARG A 30 -3.47 -0.33 -3.62
C ARG A 30 -3.03 0.32 -2.32
N ILE A 31 -1.78 0.76 -2.28
CA ILE A 31 -1.21 1.50 -1.16
C ILE A 31 -1.06 2.96 -1.57
N VAL A 32 -1.58 3.89 -0.76
CA VAL A 32 -1.40 5.33 -0.92
C VAL A 32 -0.69 5.88 0.31
N SER A 33 0.53 6.34 0.09
CA SER A 33 1.37 6.98 1.10
C SER A 33 1.48 8.48 0.80
N THR A 34 1.63 9.28 1.84
CA THR A 34 1.78 10.74 1.79
C THR A 34 3.00 11.19 2.61
N GLY A 35 4.07 10.39 2.62
CA GLY A 35 5.33 10.67 3.32
C GLY A 35 5.59 9.85 4.59
N GLN A 36 4.78 8.84 4.87
CA GLN A 36 5.05 7.89 5.95
C GLN A 36 6.29 7.06 5.65
N ALA A 37 6.93 6.57 6.70
CA ALA A 37 8.01 5.61 6.64
C ALA A 37 7.87 4.64 7.81
N SER A 38 8.37 3.41 7.63
CA SER A 38 8.44 2.45 8.74
C SER A 38 9.26 3.03 9.89
N PRO A 39 8.85 2.78 11.16
CA PRO A 39 9.62 3.22 12.31
C PRO A 39 11.07 2.66 12.30
N PRO A 40 12.03 3.34 12.95
CA PRO A 40 13.38 2.81 13.09
C PRO A 40 13.39 1.41 13.73
N GLY A 41 14.10 0.47 13.11
CA GLY A 41 14.19 -0.92 13.58
C GLY A 41 13.00 -1.81 13.21
N PHE A 42 11.96 -1.28 12.56
CA PHE A 42 10.85 -2.08 12.07
C PHE A 42 11.21 -2.84 10.79
N TRP A 43 10.78 -4.10 10.72
CA TRP A 43 10.89 -4.96 9.54
C TRP A 43 9.56 -5.66 9.27
N TYR A 44 9.19 -5.74 8.00
CA TYR A 44 8.13 -6.63 7.57
C TYR A 44 8.64 -8.07 7.54
N ASP A 45 7.95 -8.97 8.23
CA ASP A 45 8.18 -10.41 8.21
C ASP A 45 6.84 -11.10 8.00
N GLN A 46 6.64 -11.64 6.80
CA GLN A 46 5.39 -12.23 6.36
C GLN A 46 5.66 -13.55 5.63
N ALA A 47 4.72 -14.49 5.73
CA ALA A 47 4.85 -15.80 5.11
C ALA A 47 4.65 -15.75 3.59
N GLU A 48 3.90 -14.75 3.13
CA GLU A 48 3.61 -14.52 1.73
C GLU A 48 4.79 -13.91 0.97
N HIS A 49 4.91 -14.25 -0.30
CA HIS A 49 5.79 -13.52 -1.21
C HIS A 49 5.10 -12.24 -1.66
N GLU A 50 5.81 -11.12 -1.59
CA GLU A 50 5.28 -9.81 -1.96
C GLU A 50 6.03 -9.23 -3.15
N LEU A 51 5.28 -8.67 -4.11
CA LEU A 51 5.81 -7.82 -5.18
C LEU A 51 5.15 -6.45 -5.06
N VAL A 52 5.97 -5.42 -4.86
CA VAL A 52 5.52 -4.02 -4.78
C VAL A 52 6.09 -3.25 -5.96
N VAL A 53 5.26 -2.38 -6.56
CA VAL A 53 5.66 -1.50 -7.65
C VAL A 53 5.22 -0.08 -7.34
N LEU A 54 6.15 0.88 -7.43
CA LEU A 54 5.83 2.30 -7.34
C LEU A 54 5.21 2.78 -8.66
N LEU A 55 4.01 3.35 -8.59
CA LEU A 55 3.31 3.90 -9.77
C LEU A 55 3.45 5.42 -9.89
N HIS A 56 3.55 6.13 -8.76
CA HIS A 56 3.71 7.57 -8.69
C HIS A 56 4.28 7.95 -7.32
N GLY A 57 5.13 8.97 -7.27
CA GLY A 57 5.80 9.45 -6.05
C GLY A 57 6.95 10.36 -6.41
#